data_AF-A0A9E0NEI4-F1
#
_entry.id   AF-A0A9E0NEI4-F1
#
_cell.length_a   1.000
_cell.length_b   1.000
_cell.length_c   1.000
_cell.angle_alpha   90.00
_cell.angle_beta   90.00
_cell.angle_gamma   90.00
#
_symmetry.space_group_name_H-M   'P 1'
#
loop_
_entity.id
_entity.type
_entity.pdbx_description
1 polymer ?
#
loop_
_entity_poly.entity_id
_entity_poly.type
_entity_poly.pdbx_seq_one_letter_code
_entity_poly.pdbx_strand_id
1 'polypeptide(L)'
;MTKKKLIFNISLITAFYATVILLGLLLKTIDIRMQTSHYLLFKDLIPVMLAVPIAYLGFCFQRRSSFTNALRQLWSNMIHAVSLATIYTEKPTRSEEEYYKCLLALSKVIDEVRGVYTNIGESHKHLGSYPFESLKSIYDIVLKLPPAARNEDAWSAAAQDIRNNWKVIRKTFLSEFDRSAPTIYDALEPPPPGRSTAE
;
A
#
# COMPACT_ATOMS: atom_id res chain seq x y z
N MET A 1 1.22 8.14 -4.61
CA MET A 1 0.00 8.87 -5.03
C MET A 1 -1.19 8.19 -4.40
N THR A 2 -2.02 8.92 -3.63
CA THR A 2 -3.16 8.31 -2.94
C THR A 2 -4.27 7.95 -3.92
N LYS A 3 -5.10 6.97 -3.59
CA LYS A 3 -6.27 6.57 -4.40
C LYS A 3 -7.21 7.75 -4.69
N LYS A 4 -7.45 8.60 -3.69
CA LYS A 4 -8.24 9.84 -3.85
C LYS A 4 -7.64 10.78 -4.90
N LYS A 5 -6.32 10.95 -4.92
CA LYS A 5 -5.62 11.74 -5.94
C LYS A 5 -5.69 11.09 -7.32
N LEU A 6 -5.64 9.75 -7.42
CA LEU A 6 -5.81 9.04 -8.70
C LEU A 6 -7.22 9.22 -9.26
N ILE A 7 -8.25 8.99 -8.45
CA ILE A 7 -9.65 9.17 -8.86
C ILE A 7 -9.89 10.62 -9.29
N PHE A 8 -9.41 11.59 -8.51
CA PHE A 8 -9.50 13.00 -8.87
C PHE A 8 -8.83 13.30 -10.22
N ASN A 9 -7.61 12.81 -10.45
CA ASN A 9 -6.91 13.01 -11.72
C ASN A 9 -7.64 12.35 -12.90
N ILE A 10 -8.21 11.15 -12.70
CA ILE A 10 -9.02 10.47 -13.71
C ILE A 10 -10.26 11.32 -14.03
N SER A 11 -11.01 11.74 -13.02
CA SER A 11 -12.20 12.59 -13.20
C SER A 11 -11.88 13.90 -13.91
N LEU A 12 -10.76 14.55 -13.57
CA LEU A 12 -10.30 15.77 -14.21
C LEU A 12 -10.01 15.56 -15.70
N ILE A 13 -9.37 14.45 -16.07
CA ILE A 13 -9.02 14.14 -17.45
C ILE A 13 -10.26 13.72 -18.25
N THR A 14 -11.18 12.98 -17.63
CA THR A 14 -12.49 12.69 -18.23
C THR A 14 -13.27 13.98 -18.51
N ALA A 15 -13.28 14.93 -17.57
CA ALA A 15 -13.92 16.23 -17.75
C ALA A 15 -13.24 17.06 -18.86
N PHE A 16 -11.91 17.01 -18.95
CA PHE A 16 -11.16 17.62 -20.04
C PHE A 16 -11.57 17.05 -21.40
N TYR A 17 -11.62 15.73 -21.57
CA TYR A 17 -12.04 15.11 -22.82
C TYR A 17 -13.50 15.41 -23.17
N ALA A 18 -14.41 15.41 -22.19
CA ALA A 18 -15.79 15.82 -22.41
C ALA A 18 -15.88 17.26 -22.95
N THR A 19 -15.05 18.18 -22.40
CA THR A 19 -14.98 19.57 -22.85
C THR A 19 -14.41 19.68 -24.27
N VAL A 20 -13.35 18.94 -24.59
CA VAL A 20 -12.76 18.92 -25.95
C VAL A 20 -13.77 18.39 -26.98
N ILE A 21 -14.53 17.34 -26.65
CA ILE A 21 -15.58 16.79 -27.52
C ILE A 21 -16.68 17.82 -27.74
N LEU A 22 -17.18 18.46 -26.67
CA LEU A 22 -18.21 19.50 -26.77
C LEU A 22 -17.72 20.69 -27.61
N LEU A 23 -16.49 21.15 -27.40
CA LEU A 23 -15.89 22.23 -28.18
C LEU A 23 -15.77 21.85 -29.66
N GLY A 24 -15.33 20.61 -29.95
CA GLY A 24 -15.24 20.10 -31.31
C GLY A 24 -16.60 20.05 -32.02
N LEU A 25 -17.66 19.64 -31.31
CA LEU A 25 -19.03 19.66 -31.84
C LEU A 25 -19.52 21.08 -32.09
N LEU A 26 -19.29 22.01 -31.16
CA LEU A 26 -19.66 23.43 -31.32
C LEU A 26 -18.94 24.07 -32.51
N LEU A 27 -17.62 23.89 -32.61
CA LEU A 27 -16.82 24.42 -33.73
C LEU A 27 -17.30 23.85 -35.07
N LYS A 28 -17.63 22.56 -35.14
CA LYS A 28 -18.20 21.94 -36.34
C LYS A 28 -19.53 22.60 -36.75
N THR A 29 -20.42 22.89 -35.80
CA THR A 29 -21.71 23.53 -36.11
C THR A 29 -21.57 24.97 -36.58
N ILE A 30 -20.61 25.72 -36.02
CA ILE A 30 -20.33 27.12 -36.38
C ILE A 30 -19.64 27.18 -37.76
N ASP A 31 -18.71 26.27 -38.02
CA ASP A 31 -17.92 26.29 -39.26
C ASP A 31 -18.76 25.96 -40.50
N ILE A 32 -19.69 25.00 -40.40
CA ILE A 32 -20.70 24.74 -41.45
C ILE A 32 -21.48 26.01 -41.82
N ARG A 33 -21.64 26.93 -40.86
CA ARG A 33 -22.40 28.17 -41.02
C ARG A 33 -21.56 29.36 -41.50
N MET A 34 -20.24 29.36 -41.25
CA MET A 34 -19.38 30.54 -41.40
C MET A 34 -18.14 30.34 -42.30
N GLN A 35 -17.85 29.12 -42.80
CA GLN A 35 -16.67 28.81 -43.64
C GLN A 35 -15.34 29.34 -43.06
N THR A 36 -15.09 29.10 -41.78
CA THR A 36 -13.91 29.61 -41.04
C THR A 36 -12.88 28.51 -40.75
N SER A 37 -11.61 28.76 -41.03
CA SER A 37 -10.50 27.78 -40.92
C SER A 37 -10.22 27.21 -39.50
N HIS A 38 -10.93 27.64 -38.46
CA HIS A 38 -10.70 27.24 -37.06
C HIS A 38 -10.92 25.75 -36.79
N TYR A 39 -11.84 25.09 -37.49
CA TYR A 39 -12.09 23.66 -37.32
C TYR A 39 -10.91 22.80 -37.80
N LEU A 40 -10.21 23.23 -38.87
CA LEU A 40 -9.03 22.52 -39.39
C LEU A 40 -7.90 22.53 -38.35
N LEU A 41 -7.59 23.70 -37.80
CA LEU A 41 -6.58 23.85 -36.76
C LEU A 41 -6.93 23.04 -35.50
N PHE A 42 -8.21 23.05 -35.08
CA PHE A 42 -8.67 22.21 -33.97
C PHE A 42 -8.44 20.72 -34.25
N LYS A 43 -8.80 20.25 -35.46
CA LYS A 43 -8.62 18.87 -35.91
C LYS A 43 -7.14 18.47 -35.89
N ASP A 44 -6.25 19.34 -36.35
CA ASP A 44 -4.81 19.09 -36.38
C ASP A 44 -4.19 19.02 -34.98
N LEU A 45 -4.80 19.68 -33.99
CA LEU A 45 -4.38 19.62 -32.58
C LEU A 45 -4.96 18.42 -31.81
N ILE A 46 -5.94 17.68 -32.34
CA ILE A 46 -6.54 16.50 -31.66
C ILE A 46 -5.48 15.51 -31.19
N PRO A 47 -4.50 15.09 -32.00
CA PRO A 47 -3.48 14.13 -31.56
C PRO A 47 -2.73 14.60 -30.30
N VAL A 48 -2.38 15.89 -30.22
CA VAL A 48 -1.69 16.46 -29.06
C VAL A 48 -2.61 16.52 -27.84
N MET A 49 -3.86 16.95 -28.04
CA MET A 49 -4.87 16.99 -26.98
C MET A 49 -5.19 15.60 -26.41
N LEU A 50 -5.07 14.54 -27.22
CA LEU A 50 -5.22 13.16 -26.77
C LEU A 50 -3.94 12.64 -26.08
N ALA A 51 -2.77 12.87 -26.68
CA ALA A 51 -1.51 12.29 -26.23
C ALA A 51 -1.09 12.77 -24.82
N VAL A 52 -1.22 14.07 -24.53
CA VAL A 52 -0.73 14.64 -23.26
C VAL A 52 -1.47 14.08 -22.04
N PRO A 53 -2.82 14.07 -21.98
CA PRO A 53 -3.52 13.51 -20.82
C PRO A 53 -3.40 11.98 -20.74
N ILE A 54 -3.31 11.25 -21.86
CA ILE A 54 -3.02 9.80 -21.86
C ILE A 54 -1.66 9.53 -21.23
N ALA A 55 -0.62 10.26 -21.63
CA ALA A 55 0.72 10.10 -21.08
C ALA A 55 0.74 10.39 -19.57
N TYR A 56 0.04 11.44 -19.13
CA TYR A 56 -0.07 11.77 -17.71
C TYR A 56 -0.87 10.73 -16.92
N LEU A 57 -1.95 10.16 -17.48
CA LEU A 57 -2.66 9.01 -16.89
C LEU A 57 -1.74 7.80 -16.76
N GLY A 58 -0.98 7.49 -17.81
CA GLY A 58 0.00 6.40 -17.81
C GLY A 58 1.01 6.57 -16.67
N PHE A 59 1.58 7.77 -16.52
CA PHE A 59 2.46 8.10 -15.40
C PHE A 59 1.78 7.92 -14.03
N CYS A 60 0.54 8.38 -13.88
CA CYS A 60 -0.25 8.23 -12.66
C CYS A 60 -0.46 6.76 -12.27
N PHE A 61 -0.85 5.92 -13.23
CA PHE A 61 -1.06 4.48 -13.02
C PHE A 61 0.24 3.75 -12.73
N GLN A 62 1.31 4.05 -13.48
CA GLN A 62 2.63 3.48 -13.26
C GLN A 62 3.11 3.79 -11.83
N ARG A 63 3.00 5.04 -11.38
CA ARG A 63 3.41 5.44 -10.02
C ARG A 63 2.59 4.73 -8.93
N ARG A 64 1.29 4.51 -9.14
CA ARG A 64 0.45 3.75 -8.19
C ARG A 64 0.81 2.26 -8.18
N SER A 65 1.10 1.68 -9.34
CA SER A 65 1.54 0.30 -9.48
C SER A 65 2.86 0.07 -8.74
N SER A 66 3.87 0.91 -8.98
CA SER A 66 5.16 0.84 -8.29
C SER A 66 5.03 0.94 -6.77
N PHE A 67 4.19 1.86 -6.28
CA PHE A 67 3.93 1.98 -4.85
C PHE A 67 3.28 0.71 -4.26
N THR A 68 2.29 0.14 -4.95
CA THR A 68 1.60 -1.07 -4.48
C THR A 68 2.56 -2.27 -4.46
N ASN A 69 3.44 -2.38 -5.45
CA ASN A 69 4.46 -3.41 -5.49
C ASN A 69 5.50 -3.24 -4.37
N ALA A 70 5.92 -2.01 -4.08
CA ALA A 70 6.80 -1.73 -2.93
C ALA A 70 6.14 -2.15 -1.61
N LEU A 71 4.84 -1.86 -1.42
CA LEU A 71 4.11 -2.32 -0.24
C LEU A 71 4.05 -3.85 -0.13
N ARG A 72 3.84 -4.56 -1.25
CA ARG A 72 3.82 -6.04 -1.26
C ARG A 72 5.17 -6.62 -0.86
N GLN A 73 6.26 -6.05 -1.38
CA GLN A 73 7.60 -6.47 -1.00
C GLN A 73 7.86 -6.24 0.49
N LEU A 74 7.50 -5.06 0.99
CA LEU A 74 7.63 -4.71 2.40
C LEU A 74 6.83 -5.65 3.32
N TRP A 75 5.60 -5.99 2.91
CA TRP A 75 4.77 -6.97 3.61
C TRP A 75 5.42 -8.36 3.68
N SER A 76 5.97 -8.84 2.57
CA SER A 76 6.69 -10.11 2.52
C SER A 76 7.91 -10.11 3.46
N ASN A 77 8.70 -9.03 3.43
CA ASN A 77 9.88 -8.89 4.27
C ASN A 77 9.52 -8.84 5.76
N MET A 78 8.44 -8.15 6.13
CA MET A 78 7.92 -8.13 7.50
C MET A 78 7.45 -9.51 7.96
N ILE A 79 6.69 -10.24 7.14
CA ILE A 79 6.27 -11.61 7.47
C ILE A 79 7.50 -12.46 7.75
N HIS A 80 8.52 -12.39 6.89
CA HIS A 80 9.74 -13.18 7.06
C HIS A 80 10.46 -12.83 8.37
N ALA A 81 10.67 -11.55 8.65
CA ALA A 81 11.36 -11.09 9.87
C ALA A 81 10.60 -11.47 11.15
N VAL A 82 9.28 -11.26 11.19
CA VAL A 82 8.44 -11.59 12.35
C VAL A 82 8.29 -13.10 12.52
N SER A 83 8.25 -13.86 11.43
CA SER A 83 8.26 -15.34 11.49
C SER A 83 9.56 -15.85 12.10
N LEU A 84 10.71 -15.29 11.71
CA LEU A 84 12.00 -15.64 12.34
C LEU A 84 11.98 -15.33 13.84
N ALA A 85 11.44 -14.18 14.24
CA ALA A 85 11.30 -13.82 15.65
C ALA A 85 10.41 -14.80 16.42
N THR A 86 9.26 -15.17 15.85
CA THR A 86 8.33 -16.11 16.45
C THR A 86 8.97 -17.49 16.62
N ILE A 87 9.58 -18.02 15.56
CA ILE A 87 10.29 -19.32 15.59
C ILE A 87 11.40 -19.30 16.63
N TYR A 88 12.20 -18.22 16.67
CA TYR A 88 13.28 -18.06 17.64
C TYR A 88 12.76 -18.10 19.09
N THR A 89 11.62 -17.46 19.37
CA THR A 89 11.05 -17.46 20.73
C THR A 89 10.41 -18.79 21.14
N GLU A 90 9.85 -19.55 20.19
CA GLU A 90 9.13 -20.81 20.48
C GLU A 90 10.04 -22.05 20.51
N LYS A 91 11.23 -21.97 19.92
CA LYS A 91 12.14 -23.12 19.80
C LYS A 91 12.83 -23.45 21.14
N PRO A 92 12.89 -24.72 21.57
CA PRO A 92 13.50 -25.10 22.85
C PRO A 92 15.02 -24.94 22.88
N THR A 93 15.69 -25.16 21.75
CA THR A 93 17.14 -24.98 21.59
C THR A 93 17.45 -23.78 20.70
N ARG A 94 18.16 -22.79 21.24
CA ARG A 94 18.36 -21.49 20.60
C ARG A 94 19.84 -21.27 20.29
N SER A 95 20.15 -21.02 19.02
CA SER A 95 21.52 -20.69 18.59
C SER A 95 21.76 -19.18 18.64
N GLU A 96 23.01 -18.77 18.91
CA GLU A 96 23.45 -17.38 18.75
C GLU A 96 23.31 -16.90 17.30
N GLU A 97 23.56 -17.78 16.32
CA GLU A 97 23.40 -17.46 14.92
C GLU A 97 21.94 -17.09 14.59
N GLU A 98 20.98 -17.85 15.12
CA GLU A 98 19.55 -17.61 14.92
C GLU A 98 19.11 -16.28 15.56
N TYR A 99 19.69 -15.95 16.72
CA TYR A 99 19.45 -14.68 17.40
C TYR A 99 19.90 -13.48 16.56
N TYR A 100 21.15 -13.47 16.10
CA TYR A 100 21.67 -12.36 15.29
C TYR A 100 20.97 -12.27 13.93
N LYS A 101 20.64 -13.42 13.32
CA LYS A 101 19.87 -13.48 12.07
C LYS A 101 18.48 -12.86 12.24
N CYS A 102 17.81 -13.14 13.36
CA CYS A 102 16.51 -12.56 13.69
C CYS A 102 16.61 -11.03 13.87
N LEU A 103 17.55 -10.56 14.71
CA LEU A 103 17.75 -9.13 14.94
C LEU A 103 18.10 -8.37 13.67
N LEU A 104 18.97 -8.94 12.82
CA LEU A 104 19.32 -8.36 11.54
C LEU A 104 18.10 -8.25 10.62
N ALA A 105 17.29 -9.30 10.52
CA ALA A 105 16.08 -9.30 9.71
C ALA A 105 15.07 -8.24 10.19
N LEU A 106 14.86 -8.13 11.51
CA LEU A 106 13.99 -7.13 12.12
C LEU A 106 14.50 -5.70 11.91
N SER A 107 15.81 -5.46 12.12
CA SER A 107 16.43 -4.15 11.88
C SER A 107 16.29 -3.72 10.42
N LYS A 108 16.59 -4.64 9.49
CA LYS A 108 16.48 -4.38 8.06
C LYS A 108 15.06 -3.96 7.68
N VAL A 109 14.05 -4.69 8.14
CA VAL A 109 12.66 -4.35 7.78
C VAL A 109 12.20 -3.05 8.45
N ILE A 110 12.69 -2.71 9.64
CA ILE A 110 12.44 -1.40 10.27
C ILE A 110 12.98 -0.28 9.37
N ASP A 111 14.20 -0.40 8.86
CA ASP A 111 14.77 0.62 7.99
C ASP A 111 14.11 0.66 6.61
N GLU A 112 13.67 -0.48 6.06
CA GLU A 112 12.86 -0.52 4.83
C GLU A 112 11.51 0.20 5.02
N VAL A 113 10.85 0.02 6.16
CA VAL A 113 9.62 0.74 6.50
C VAL A 113 9.90 2.25 6.61
N ARG A 114 11.00 2.67 7.26
CA ARG A 114 11.42 4.08 7.31
C ARG A 114 11.68 4.68 5.93
N GLY A 115 12.22 3.90 5.00
CA GLY A 115 12.47 4.34 3.64
C GLY A 115 11.19 4.57 2.83
N VAL A 116 10.10 3.87 3.16
CA VAL A 116 8.82 3.93 2.42
C VAL A 116 7.85 4.94 3.05
N TYR A 117 7.84 5.07 4.37
CA TYR A 117 6.91 5.92 5.10
C TYR A 117 7.59 7.12 5.76
N THR A 118 6.98 8.30 5.63
CA THR A 118 7.32 9.48 6.43
C THR A 118 6.88 9.27 7.89
N ASN A 119 7.58 9.88 8.85
CA ASN A 119 7.17 9.79 10.25
C ASN A 119 5.84 10.51 10.48
N ILE A 120 5.01 9.96 11.38
CA ILE A 120 3.68 10.50 11.69
C ILE A 120 3.86 11.82 12.45
N GLY A 121 3.30 12.90 11.92
CA GLY A 121 3.43 14.24 12.52
C GLY A 121 4.78 14.90 12.27
N GLU A 122 5.60 14.36 11.36
CA GLU A 122 6.87 14.96 10.99
C GLU A 122 6.67 16.33 10.32
N SER A 123 7.40 17.32 10.81
CA SER A 123 7.43 18.67 10.25
C SER A 123 8.85 19.22 10.33
N HIS A 124 9.11 20.35 9.66
CA HIS A 124 10.42 21.02 9.74
C HIS A 124 10.88 21.37 11.17
N LYS A 125 9.97 21.37 12.16
CA LYS A 125 10.26 21.70 13.56
C LYS A 125 10.15 20.51 14.52
N HIS A 126 9.61 19.38 14.09
CA HIS A 126 9.31 18.26 14.98
C HIS A 126 9.61 16.93 14.32
N LEU A 127 10.41 16.11 15.01
CA LEU A 127 10.66 14.73 14.62
C LEU A 127 9.37 13.93 14.90
N GLY A 128 8.73 13.40 13.85
CA GLY A 128 7.49 12.64 13.99
C GLY A 128 7.69 11.28 14.69
N SER A 129 6.60 10.61 15.01
CA SER A 129 6.61 9.24 15.55
C SER A 129 6.81 8.20 14.44
N TYR A 130 7.46 7.08 14.76
CA TYR A 130 7.77 6.07 13.75
C TYR A 130 6.49 5.31 13.31
N PRO A 131 6.24 5.17 12.00
CA PRO A 131 5.14 4.38 11.51
C PRO A 131 5.39 2.90 11.86
N PHE A 132 4.48 2.30 12.61
CA PHE A 132 4.54 0.92 13.12
C PHE A 132 5.50 0.67 14.30
N GLU A 133 5.35 1.42 15.40
CA GLU A 133 6.07 1.19 16.68
C GLU A 133 6.02 -0.26 17.19
N SER A 134 4.95 -1.02 16.89
CA SER A 134 4.86 -2.44 17.22
C SER A 134 5.99 -3.29 16.60
N LEU A 135 6.51 -2.90 15.43
CA LEU A 135 7.61 -3.62 14.80
C LEU A 135 8.93 -3.40 15.56
N LYS A 136 9.15 -2.17 16.03
CA LYS A 136 10.27 -1.84 16.91
C LYS A 136 10.12 -2.53 18.26
N SER A 137 8.91 -2.62 18.79
CA SER A 137 8.62 -3.35 20.02
C SER A 137 9.01 -4.83 19.90
N ILE A 138 8.74 -5.48 18.76
CA ILE A 138 9.18 -6.86 18.49
C ILE A 138 10.72 -6.96 18.52
N TYR A 139 11.42 -6.02 17.88
CA TYR A 139 12.89 -5.95 17.94
C TYR A 139 13.39 -5.84 19.37
N ASP A 140 12.82 -4.92 20.16
CA ASP A 140 13.23 -4.70 21.56
C ASP A 140 12.95 -5.92 22.45
N ILE A 141 11.87 -6.67 22.18
CA ILE A 141 11.56 -7.94 22.87
C ILE A 141 12.64 -8.97 22.58
N VAL A 142 13.00 -9.18 21.31
CA VAL A 142 14.05 -10.14 20.92
C VAL A 142 15.39 -9.73 21.51
N LEU A 143 15.75 -8.44 21.43
CA LEU A 143 17.01 -7.91 21.96
C LEU A 143 17.20 -8.16 23.46
N LYS A 144 16.11 -8.14 24.24
CA LYS A 144 16.12 -8.40 25.70
C LYS A 144 16.22 -9.89 26.05
N LEU A 145 16.11 -10.78 25.07
CA LEU A 145 16.09 -12.23 25.26
C LEU A 145 17.26 -12.88 24.52
N PRO A 146 18.49 -12.74 25.03
CA PRO A 146 19.64 -13.40 24.45
C PRO A 146 19.52 -14.93 24.62
N PRO A 147 20.21 -15.74 23.79
CA PRO A 147 20.14 -17.21 23.84
C PRO A 147 20.46 -17.82 25.22
N ALA A 148 21.29 -17.14 26.01
CA ALA A 148 21.69 -17.57 27.35
C ALA A 148 20.60 -17.37 28.43
N ALA A 149 19.48 -16.70 28.11
CA ALA A 149 18.40 -16.46 29.06
C ALA A 149 17.69 -17.77 29.44
N ARG A 150 17.70 -18.12 30.72
CA ARG A 150 17.16 -19.39 31.26
C ARG A 150 15.71 -19.33 31.76
N ASN A 151 15.03 -18.20 31.59
CA ASN A 151 13.69 -18.00 32.13
C ASN A 151 12.61 -18.40 31.11
N GLU A 152 12.10 -19.62 31.20
CA GLU A 152 11.11 -20.17 30.27
C GLU A 152 9.79 -19.37 30.27
N ASP A 153 9.37 -18.83 31.43
CA ASP A 153 8.16 -18.00 31.52
C ASP A 153 8.33 -16.69 30.74
N ALA A 154 9.52 -16.10 30.77
CA ALA A 154 9.83 -14.90 30.00
C ALA A 154 9.81 -15.17 28.48
N TRP A 155 10.25 -16.35 28.04
CA TRP A 155 10.19 -16.76 26.64
C TRP A 155 8.75 -16.93 26.15
N SER A 156 7.90 -17.59 26.94
CA SER A 156 6.48 -17.77 26.63
C SER A 156 5.74 -16.42 26.54
N ALA A 157 5.98 -15.53 27.52
CA ALA A 157 5.43 -14.17 27.52
C ALA A 157 5.87 -13.38 26.28
N ALA A 158 7.15 -13.45 25.93
CA ALA A 158 7.69 -12.76 24.77
C ALA A 158 7.10 -13.26 23.44
N ALA A 159 6.96 -14.58 23.27
CA ALA A 159 6.31 -15.15 22.11
C ALA A 159 4.87 -14.62 21.97
N GLN A 160 4.15 -14.50 23.09
CA GLN A 160 2.80 -13.95 23.11
C GLN A 160 2.77 -12.45 22.74
N ASP A 161 3.70 -11.67 23.26
CA ASP A 161 3.81 -10.24 22.97
C ASP A 161 4.19 -9.97 21.51
N ILE A 162 5.07 -10.79 20.92
CA ILE A 162 5.39 -10.74 19.49
C ILE A 162 4.13 -11.03 18.66
N ARG A 163 3.37 -12.08 18.99
CA ARG A 163 2.10 -12.41 18.31
C ARG A 163 1.08 -11.27 18.42
N ASN A 164 0.98 -10.62 19.58
CA ASN A 164 0.08 -9.49 19.79
C ASN A 164 0.50 -8.27 18.95
N ASN A 165 1.78 -7.89 18.99
CA ASN A 165 2.32 -6.81 18.17
C ASN A 165 2.14 -7.09 16.67
N TRP A 166 2.34 -8.34 16.25
CA TRP A 166 2.14 -8.73 14.86
C TRP A 166 0.68 -8.60 14.41
N LYS A 167 -0.29 -8.95 15.26
CA LYS A 167 -1.72 -8.73 14.97
C LYS A 167 -2.03 -7.24 14.75
N VAL A 168 -1.43 -6.35 15.55
CA VAL A 168 -1.58 -4.89 15.39
C VAL A 168 -1.01 -4.45 14.05
N ILE A 169 0.25 -4.81 13.75
CA ILE A 169 0.91 -4.48 12.47
C ILE A 169 0.08 -4.97 11.29
N ARG A 170 -0.39 -6.23 11.33
CA ARG A 170 -1.22 -6.80 10.26
C ARG A 170 -2.49 -5.99 10.05
N LYS A 171 -3.19 -5.59 11.11
CA LYS A 171 -4.40 -4.78 11.00
C LYS A 171 -4.12 -3.42 10.37
N THR A 172 -3.11 -2.71 10.86
CA THR A 172 -2.77 -1.34 10.40
C THR A 172 -2.11 -1.33 9.02
N PHE A 173 -1.28 -2.31 8.70
CA PHE A 173 -0.58 -2.36 7.42
C PHE A 173 -1.51 -2.87 6.31
N LEU A 174 -2.40 -3.82 6.60
CA LEU A 174 -3.38 -4.29 5.61
C LEU A 174 -4.40 -3.22 5.23
N SER A 175 -4.69 -2.24 6.08
CA SER A 175 -5.50 -1.09 5.68
C SER A 175 -4.81 -0.22 4.63
N GLU A 176 -3.47 -0.16 4.59
CA GLU A 176 -2.73 0.60 3.56
C GLU A 176 -2.80 -0.04 2.17
N PHE A 177 -3.03 -1.36 2.11
CA PHE A 177 -3.28 -2.04 0.83
C PHE A 177 -4.65 -1.73 0.22
N ASP A 178 -5.57 -1.12 0.98
CA ASP A 178 -6.86 -0.59 0.55
C ASP A 178 -7.60 -1.54 -0.43
N ARG A 179 -8.01 -2.71 0.09
CA ARG A 179 -8.59 -3.81 -0.69
C ARG A 179 -9.87 -3.36 -1.42
N SER A 180 -10.01 -3.71 -2.71
CA SER A 180 -11.29 -3.60 -3.43
C SER A 180 -12.33 -4.66 -3.00
N ALA A 181 -11.90 -5.81 -2.44
CA ALA A 181 -12.59 -6.70 -1.47
C ALA A 181 -11.74 -7.97 -1.21
N PRO A 182 -11.91 -8.68 -0.07
CA PRO A 182 -11.92 -10.14 -0.09
C PRO A 182 -13.06 -10.73 0.74
N THR A 183 -13.75 -11.66 0.10
CA THR A 183 -14.92 -12.46 0.48
C THR A 183 -14.74 -13.42 1.66
N ILE A 184 -13.75 -13.23 2.56
CA ILE A 184 -13.44 -14.27 3.55
C ILE A 184 -14.69 -14.54 4.41
N TYR A 185 -15.23 -15.74 4.23
CA TYR A 185 -15.88 -16.48 5.29
C TYR A 185 -15.00 -17.69 5.56
N ASP A 186 -14.45 -17.74 6.77
CA ASP A 186 -13.93 -18.97 7.34
C ASP A 186 -15.07 -19.53 8.21
N ALA A 187 -15.99 -20.24 7.55
CA ALA A 187 -17.00 -21.06 8.19
C ALA A 187 -16.98 -22.43 7.50
N LEU A 188 -17.05 -23.49 8.29
CA LEU A 188 -17.39 -24.82 7.83
C LEU A 188 -18.88 -24.83 7.40
N GLU A 189 -19.21 -24.20 6.27
CA GLU A 189 -20.33 -24.45 5.33
C GLU A 189 -20.72 -23.18 4.52
N PRO A 190 -20.98 -23.29 3.20
CA PRO A 190 -21.55 -22.19 2.42
C PRO A 190 -23.04 -21.97 2.77
N PRO A 191 -23.55 -20.72 2.73
CA PRO A 191 -24.98 -20.48 2.87
C PRO A 191 -25.74 -21.16 1.72
N PRO A 192 -26.94 -21.73 1.99
CA PRO A 192 -27.65 -22.56 1.02
C PRO A 192 -28.00 -21.77 -0.25
N PRO A 193 -27.98 -22.43 -1.43
CA PRO A 193 -28.32 -21.78 -2.69
C PRO A 193 -29.81 -21.43 -2.67
N GLY A 194 -30.15 -20.15 -2.48
CA GLY A 194 -31.57 -19.79 -2.37
C GLY A 194 -31.98 -18.37 -1.97
N ARG A 195 -31.09 -17.37 -1.92
CA ARG A 195 -31.54 -15.96 -1.83
C ARG A 195 -31.48 -15.27 -3.20
N SER A 196 -32.53 -15.59 -3.95
CA SER A 196 -33.16 -15.00 -5.14
C SER A 196 -32.53 -13.76 -5.77
N THR A 197 -32.24 -13.88 -7.06
CA THR A 197 -32.54 -12.86 -8.08
C THR A 197 -34.03 -12.46 -7.99
N ALA A 198 -34.32 -11.18 -7.76
CA ALA A 198 -35.57 -10.44 -8.04
C ALA A 198 -35.35 -9.05 -7.39
N GLU A 199 -35.37 -7.90 -8.07
CA GLU A 199 -36.06 -7.46 -9.29
C GLU A 199 -35.13 -6.65 -10.21
#